data_AF-A0A1M6ZUM5-F1
#
_entry.id   AF-A0A1M6ZUM5-F1
#
_cell.length_a   1.000
_cell.length_b   1.000
_cell.length_c   1.000
_cell.angle_alpha   90.00
_cell.angle_beta   90.00
_cell.angle_gamma   90.00
#
_symmetry.space_group_name_H-M   'P 1'
#
loop_
_entity.id
_entity.type
_entity.pdbx_description
1 polymer ?
#
loop_
_entity_poly.entity_id
_entity_poly.type
_entity_poly.pdbx_seq_one_letter_code
_entity_poly.pdbx_strand_id
1 'polypeptide(L)' 'MSLKVTDLYPLLSYFEECHEGDLLSFTVWLDKAIYMFHYLPSDTFSETERQNVCHVLMELKVAVLKIHATPLHT' A
#
# COMPACT_ATOMS: atom_id res chain seq x y z
N MET A 1 -8.55 -19.25 -2.91
CA MET A 1 -8.41 -18.91 -1.48
C MET A 1 -9.20 -17.64 -1.24
N SER A 2 -10.06 -17.57 -0.24
CA SER A 2 -10.81 -16.34 0.07
C SER A 2 -10.03 -15.54 1.12
N LEU A 3 -9.73 -14.26 0.84
CA LEU A 3 -9.10 -13.36 1.81
C LEU A 3 -10.08 -13.09 2.96
N LYS A 4 -9.62 -13.28 4.20
CA LYS A 4 -10.34 -12.84 5.39
C LYS A 4 -9.90 -11.43 5.74
N VAL A 5 -10.79 -10.63 6.32
CA VAL A 5 -10.46 -9.27 6.80
C VAL A 5 -9.30 -9.29 7.80
N THR A 6 -9.18 -10.36 8.59
CA THR A 6 -8.06 -10.58 9.52
C THR A 6 -6.70 -10.67 8.82
N ASP A 7 -6.65 -11.08 7.54
CA ASP A 7 -5.40 -11.17 6.78
C ASP A 7 -4.83 -9.77 6.46
N LEU A 8 -5.67 -8.73 6.55
CA LEU A 8 -5.29 -7.33 6.36
C LEU A 8 -5.00 -6.61 7.67
N TYR A 9 -5.16 -7.27 8.82
CA TYR A 9 -4.96 -6.64 10.13
C TYR A 9 -3.59 -5.97 10.30
N PRO A 10 -2.46 -6.54 9.83
CA PRO A 10 -1.17 -5.86 9.91
C PRO A 10 -1.13 -4.55 9.12
N LEU A 11 -1.75 -4.52 7.94
CA LEU A 11 -1.82 -3.31 7.12
C LEU A 11 -2.70 -2.24 7.76
N LEU A 12 -3.85 -2.64 8.31
CA LEU A 12 -4.75 -1.73 9.00
C LEU A 12 -4.11 -1.17 10.27
N SER A 13 -3.41 -1.99 11.05
CA SER A 13 -2.71 -1.55 12.25
C SER A 13 -1.59 -0.56 11.90
N TYR A 14 -0.79 -0.87 10.87
CA TYR A 14 0.23 0.06 10.36
C TYR A 14 -0.36 1.40 9.92
N PHE A 15 -1.48 1.36 9.20
CA PHE A 15 -2.18 2.54 8.74
C PHE A 15 -2.65 3.43 9.91
N GLU A 16 -3.26 2.84 10.94
CA GLU A 16 -3.67 3.58 12.13
C GLU A 16 -2.47 4.11 12.93
N GLU A 17 -1.46 3.28 13.18
CA GLU A 17 -0.32 3.64 14.04
C GLU A 17 0.63 4.67 13.41
N CYS A 18 0.87 4.59 12.09
CA CYS A 18 1.86 5.42 11.40
C CYS A 18 1.24 6.59 10.63
N HIS A 19 -0.06 6.52 10.32
CA HIS A 19 -0.74 7.54 9.51
C HIS A 19 -1.99 8.09 10.18
N GLU A 20 -2.35 7.66 11.40
CA GLU A 20 -3.51 8.14 12.16
C GLU A 20 -4.82 8.03 11.36
N GLY A 21 -4.93 7.03 10.50
CA GLY A 21 -6.09 6.85 9.62
C GLY A 21 -6.16 7.86 8.45
N ASP A 22 -5.12 8.67 8.22
CA ASP A 22 -5.07 9.66 7.14
C ASP A 22 -4.65 9.03 5.81
N LEU A 23 -5.60 8.96 4.87
CA LEU A 23 -5.41 8.40 3.54
C LEU A 23 -4.38 9.17 2.70
N LEU A 24 -4.26 10.49 2.89
CA LEU A 24 -3.32 11.31 2.13
C LEU A 24 -1.87 11.04 2.56
N SER A 25 -1.61 11.03 3.87
CA SER A 25 -0.33 10.63 4.47
C SER A 25 0.07 9.24 4.00
N PHE A 26 -0.85 8.27 4.02
CA PHE A 26 -0.59 6.92 3.55
C PHE A 26 -0.27 6.85 2.06
N THR A 27 -0.96 7.64 1.22
CA THR A 27 -0.67 7.73 -0.22
C THR A 27 0.74 8.26 -0.48
N VAL A 28 1.16 9.31 0.25
CA VAL A 28 2.52 9.87 0.16
C VAL A 28 3.56 8.85 0.62
N TRP A 29 3.25 8.04 1.62
CA TRP A 29 4.13 6.97 2.06
C TRP A 29 4.25 5.85 1.03
N LEU A 30 3.16 5.45 0.37
CA LEU A 30 3.20 4.44 -0.70
C LEU A 30 4.12 4.87 -1.85
N ASP A 31 4.13 6.16 -2.22
CA ASP A 31 5.07 6.69 -3.21
C ASP A 31 6.54 6.52 -2.78
N LYS A 32 6.83 6.81 -1.52
CA LYS A 32 8.18 6.62 -0.96
C LYS A 32 8.55 5.14 -0.90
N ALA A 33 7.63 4.27 -0.48
CA ALA A 33 7.84 2.84 -0.38
C ALA A 33 8.16 2.23 -1.76
N ILE A 34 7.39 2.58 -2.79
CA ILE A 34 7.63 2.13 -4.17
C ILE A 34 8.99 2.62 -4.65
N TYR A 35 9.31 3.89 -4.45
CA TYR A 35 10.61 4.44 -4.84
C TYR A 35 11.76 3.72 -4.13
N MET A 36 11.70 3.57 -2.80
CA MET A 36 12.73 2.89 -2.00
C MET A 36 12.88 1.41 -2.38
N PHE A 37 11.79 0.75 -2.75
CA PHE A 37 11.80 -0.66 -3.16
C PHE A 37 12.70 -0.91 -4.39
N HIS A 38 12.81 0.07 -5.29
CA HIS A 38 13.74 -0.02 -6.43
C HIS A 38 15.21 -0.11 -6.01
N TYR A 39 15.56 0.46 -4.85
CA TYR A 39 16.93 0.49 -4.33
C TYR A 39 17.28 -0.70 -3.44
N LEU A 40 16.34 -1.63 -3.21
CA LEU A 40 16.67 -2.85 -2.48
C LEU A 40 17.68 -3.70 -3.26
N PRO A 41 18.60 -4.40 -2.57
CA PRO A 41 19.54 -5.31 -3.20
C PRO A 41 18.87 -6.31 -4.16
N SER A 42 19.53 -6.61 -5.27
CA SER A 42 18.97 -7.47 -6.33
C SER A 42 18.78 -8.93 -5.92
N ASP A 43 19.39 -9.35 -4.82
CA ASP A 43 19.31 -10.69 -4.24
C ASP A 43 18.23 -10.83 -3.14
N THR A 44 17.58 -9.73 -2.74
CA THR A 44 16.54 -9.76 -1.69
C THR A 44 15.21 -10.34 -2.21
N PHE A 45 14.89 -10.08 -3.47
CA PHE A 45 13.67 -10.56 -4.14
C PHE A 45 14.03 -11.09 -5.53
N SER A 46 13.36 -12.14 -5.97
CA SER A 46 13.36 -12.49 -7.39
C SER A 46 12.74 -11.37 -8.22
N GLU A 47 13.02 -11.35 -9.52
CA GLU A 47 12.46 -10.36 -10.44
C GLU A 47 10.92 -10.38 -10.42
N THR A 48 10.32 -11.57 -10.39
CA THR A 48 8.87 -11.76 -10.33
C THR A 48 8.28 -11.22 -9.02
N GLU A 49 8.91 -11.51 -7.87
CA GLU A 49 8.46 -10.96 -6.58
C GLU A 49 8.56 -9.44 -6.57
N ARG A 50 9.64 -8.89 -7.12
CA ARG A 50 9.82 -7.44 -7.23
C ARG A 50 8.71 -6.79 -8.07
N GLN A 51 8.39 -7.36 -9.23
CA GLN A 51 7.29 -6.90 -10.08
C GLN A 51 5.95 -6.99 -9.35
N ASN A 52 5.67 -8.11 -8.69
CA ASN A 52 4.42 -8.33 -7.97
C ASN A 52 4.23 -7.35 -6.81
N VAL A 53 5.27 -7.11 -6.00
CA VAL A 53 5.20 -6.15 -4.88
C VAL A 53 4.98 -4.73 -5.39
N CYS A 54 5.73 -4.29 -6.40
CA CYS A 54 5.51 -2.97 -7.02
C CYS A 54 4.08 -2.81 -7.54
N HIS A 55 3.55 -3.84 -8.22
CA HIS A 55 2.19 -3.81 -8.74
C HIS A 55 1.15 -3.69 -7.62
N VAL A 56 1.27 -4.49 -6.56
CA VAL A 56 0.35 -4.45 -5.41
C VAL A 56 0.38 -3.08 -4.71
N LEU A 57 1.56 -2.50 -4.49
CA LEU A 57 1.69 -1.17 -3.87
C LEU A 57 1.05 -0.07 -4.75
N MET A 58 1.22 -0.14 -6.07
CA MET A 58 0.60 0.79 -7.01
C MET A 58 -0.93 0.65 -7.03
N GLU A 59 -1.46 -0.57 -7.09
CA GLU A 59 -2.91 -0.81 -7.06
C GLU A 59 -3.54 -0.35 -5.73
N LEU A 60 -2.85 -0.57 -4.60
CA LEU A 60 -3.28 -0.07 -3.30
C LEU A 60 -3.35 1.46 -3.29
N LYS A 61 -2.33 2.13 -3.83
CA LYS A 61 -2.33 3.60 -3.97
C LYS A 61 -3.52 4.09 -4.79
N VAL A 62 -3.79 3.45 -5.93
CA VAL A 62 -4.93 3.79 -6.79
C VAL A 62 -6.25 3.59 -6.06
N ALA A 63 -6.40 2.50 -5.30
CA ALA A 63 -7.61 2.24 -4.52
C ALA A 63 -7.83 3.31 -3.43
N VAL A 64 -6.78 3.66 -2.67
CA VAL A 64 -6.82 4.70 -1.64
C VAL A 64 -7.20 6.07 -2.24
N LEU A 65 -6.58 6.45 -3.36
CA LEU A 65 -6.89 7.70 -4.05
C LEU A 65 -8.33 7.75 -4.56
N LYS A 66 -8.88 6.63 -5.08
CA LYS A 66 -10.28 6.55 -5.48
C LYS A 66 -11.22 6.75 -4.30
N ILE A 67 -10.92 6.14 -3.15
CA ILE A 67 -11.71 6.31 -1.92
C ILE A 67 -11.70 7.78 -1.50
N HIS A 68 -10.51 8.40 -1.45
CA HIS A 68 -10.37 9.81 -1.08
C HIS A 68 -11.06 10.77 -2.07
N ALA A 69 -11.00 10.49 -3.37
CA ALA A 69 -11.62 11.33 -4.42
C ALA A 69 -13.15 11.13 -4.54
N THR A 70 -13.70 10.09 -3.92
CA THR A 70 -15.15 9.87 -3.93
C THR A 70 -15.79 10.79 -2.89
N PRO A 71 -16.75 11.65 -3.26
CA PRO A 71 -17.44 12.47 -2.28
C PRO A 71 -18.16 11.57 -1.27
N LEU A 72 -17.92 11.77 0.03
CA LEU A 72 -18.82 11.23 1.04
C LEU A 72 -20.20 11.84 0.79
N HIS A 73 -21.13 11.05 0.23
CA HIS A 73 -22.54 11.36 0.31
C HIS A 73 -22.98 11.14 1.77
N THR A 74 -22.75 12.15 2.61
CA THR A 74 -23.48 12.38 3.86
C THR A 74 -24.74 13.17 3.59
#